data_AF-A0A0N4XKB1-F1
#
_entry.id   AF-A0A0N4XKB1-F1
#
_cell.length_a   1.000
_cell.length_b   1.000
_cell.length_c   1.000
_cell.angle_alpha   90.00
_cell.angle_beta   90.00
_cell.angle_gamma   90.00
#
_symmetry.space_group_name_H-M   'P 1'
#
loop_
_entity.id
_entity.type
_entity.pdbx_description
1 polymer ?
#
loop_
_entity_poly.entity_id
_entity_poly.type
_entity_poly.pdbx_seq_one_letter_code
_entity_poly.pdbx_strand_id
1 'polypeptide(L)'
;LDGTPELDVCIDGADEVDEHFTLIKGGGGCLAREKIVQHAAQKFFVIADSSKESTQLGEHYGYIPIEVLPFAASSVLRSLPRTEGGTAQLRMAVKKCGPVLTDNNNYIIDWTFEKNKPRDWKEIQLRIANTPGVVETGLFIGVVDKVYFAYPDGNVKEIDARKKH
;
A
#
# COMPACT_ATOMS: atom_id res chain seq x y z
N LEU A 1 5.50 17.47 9.17
CA LEU A 1 6.40 16.78 10.12
C LEU A 1 7.48 17.72 10.65
N ASP A 2 8.05 18.60 9.82
CA ASP A 2 9.14 19.51 10.24
C ASP A 2 8.78 20.54 11.36
N GLY A 3 7.50 20.67 11.73
CA GLY A 3 7.06 21.45 12.91
C GLY A 3 6.41 20.61 14.04
N THR A 4 6.12 19.33 13.77
CA THR A 4 5.49 18.38 14.69
C THR A 4 5.95 16.98 14.29
N PRO A 5 7.06 16.49 14.87
CA PRO A 5 7.71 15.25 14.42
C PRO A 5 6.98 13.99 14.90
N GLU A 6 6.19 14.09 15.97
CA GLU A 6 5.39 13.00 16.53
C GLU A 6 3.91 13.37 16.47
N LEU A 7 3.10 12.46 15.93
CA LEU A 7 1.65 12.64 15.80
C LEU A 7 0.94 11.69 16.77
N ASP A 8 -0.12 12.16 17.43
CA ASP A 8 -0.92 11.28 18.29
C ASP A 8 -1.71 10.27 17.45
N VAL A 9 -2.24 10.73 16.31
CA VAL A 9 -3.18 9.97 15.47
C VAL A 9 -2.94 10.28 13.99
N CYS A 10 -2.92 9.23 13.18
CA CYS A 10 -3.08 9.27 11.74
C CYS A 10 -4.42 8.60 11.37
N ILE A 11 -5.21 9.27 10.52
CA ILE A 11 -6.44 8.71 9.95
C ILE A 11 -6.26 8.74 8.44
N ASP A 12 -6.46 7.60 7.79
CA ASP A 12 -6.31 7.49 6.33
C ASP A 12 -7.22 6.40 5.76
N GLY A 13 -7.36 6.38 4.44
CA GLY A 13 -8.05 5.33 3.70
C GLY A 13 -7.14 4.17 3.30
N ALA A 14 -7.75 3.15 2.68
CA ALA A 14 -7.06 2.03 2.06
C ALA A 14 -7.66 1.69 0.70
N ASP A 15 -6.84 1.15 -0.19
CA ASP A 15 -7.29 0.57 -1.46
C ASP A 15 -7.88 -0.83 -1.26
N GLU A 16 -7.39 -1.57 -0.25
CA GLU A 16 -7.90 -2.87 0.22
C GLU A 16 -7.36 -3.18 1.62
N VAL A 17 -8.14 -3.92 2.43
CA VAL A 17 -7.81 -4.34 3.79
C VAL A 17 -8.13 -5.83 3.96
N ASP A 18 -7.14 -6.66 4.29
CA ASP A 18 -7.36 -8.09 4.53
C ASP A 18 -7.76 -8.42 5.98
N GLU A 19 -8.07 -9.70 6.24
CA GLU A 19 -8.52 -10.16 7.56
C GLU A 19 -7.46 -10.04 8.68
N HIS A 20 -6.19 -9.88 8.28
CA HIS A 20 -5.02 -9.65 9.13
C HIS A 20 -4.70 -8.16 9.29
N PHE A 21 -5.53 -7.27 8.76
CA PHE A 21 -5.33 -5.83 8.75
C PHE A 21 -4.05 -5.39 8.02
N THR A 22 -3.60 -6.20 7.06
CA THR A 22 -2.64 -5.74 6.06
C THR A 22 -3.40 -4.91 5.03
N LEU A 23 -2.83 -3.77 4.65
CA LEU A 23 -3.45 -2.87 3.67
C LEU A 23 -2.68 -2.87 2.36
N ILE A 24 -3.42 -2.73 1.26
CA ILE A 24 -2.90 -2.08 0.06
C ILE A 24 -3.29 -0.61 0.11
N LYS A 25 -2.32 0.27 -0.13
CA LYS A 25 -2.45 1.71 -0.31
C LYS A 25 -1.63 2.16 -1.53
N GLY A 26 -1.84 3.41 -1.97
CA GLY A 26 -1.05 4.01 -3.05
C GLY A 26 -1.73 4.09 -4.41
N GLY A 27 -3.03 3.79 -4.52
CA GLY A 27 -3.81 4.01 -5.73
C GLY A 27 -3.77 5.46 -6.22
N GLY A 28 -3.75 6.42 -5.29
CA GLY A 28 -3.57 7.85 -5.59
C GLY A 28 -2.14 8.27 -5.94
N GLY A 29 -1.14 7.42 -5.68
CA GLY A 29 0.28 7.71 -5.95
C GLY A 29 1.02 8.49 -4.85
N CYS A 30 0.49 8.48 -3.62
CA CYS A 30 1.05 9.19 -2.47
C CYS A 30 1.66 8.25 -1.41
N LEU A 31 1.85 6.96 -1.73
CA LEU A 31 2.14 5.88 -0.77
C LEU A 31 3.33 6.17 0.17
N ALA A 32 4.42 6.75 -0.34
CA ALA A 32 5.59 7.00 0.51
C ALA A 32 5.30 8.07 1.57
N ARG A 33 4.60 9.14 1.19
CA ARG A 33 4.22 10.21 2.14
C ARG A 33 3.19 9.72 3.14
N GLU A 34 2.20 8.94 2.68
CA GLU A 34 1.21 8.29 3.56
C GLU A 34 1.91 7.42 4.61
N LYS A 35 2.90 6.61 4.20
CA LYS A 35 3.61 5.73 5.13
C LYS A 35 4.51 6.48 6.10
N ILE A 36 5.18 7.54 5.65
CA ILE A 36 5.97 8.41 6.54
C ILE A 36 5.08 9.07 7.60
N VAL A 37 3.91 9.58 7.22
CA VAL A 37 2.95 10.19 8.16
C VAL A 37 2.39 9.15 9.13
N GLN A 38 2.04 7.97 8.64
CA GLN A 38 1.59 6.86 9.47
C GLN A 38 2.67 6.44 10.47
N HIS A 39 3.92 6.31 10.03
CA HIS A 39 5.04 5.92 10.90
C HIS A 39 5.31 6.94 12.01
N ALA A 40 5.10 8.23 11.74
CA ALA A 40 5.23 9.29 12.74
C ALA A 40 4.07 9.31 13.77
N ALA A 41 3.02 8.50 13.58
CA ALA A 41 1.84 8.50 14.44
C ALA A 41 1.85 7.38 15.49
N GLN A 42 1.42 7.70 16.71
CA GLN A 42 1.25 6.72 17.79
C GLN A 42 0.04 5.79 17.56
N LYS A 43 -0.98 6.31 16.86
CA LYS A 43 -2.16 5.55 16.48
C LYS A 43 -2.48 5.70 15.00
N PHE A 44 -2.91 4.61 14.37
CA PHE A 44 -3.35 4.60 12.99
C PHE A 44 -4.73 3.98 12.84
N PHE A 45 -5.67 4.79 12.36
CA PHE A 45 -7.04 4.39 12.10
C PHE A 45 -7.35 4.43 10.61
N VAL A 46 -7.94 3.34 10.13
CA VAL A 46 -8.31 3.19 8.71
C VAL A 46 -9.80 3.41 8.56
N ILE A 47 -10.20 4.27 7.63
CA ILE A 47 -11.60 4.49 7.25
C ILE A 47 -11.76 4.10 5.78
N ALA A 48 -12.65 3.16 5.51
CA ALA A 48 -12.91 2.68 4.16
C ALA A 48 -14.40 2.35 3.97
N ASP A 49 -14.86 2.30 2.73
CA ASP A 49 -16.17 1.72 2.43
C ASP A 49 -16.08 0.18 2.40
N SER A 50 -17.22 -0.49 2.55
CA SER A 50 -17.28 -1.96 2.65
C SER A 50 -16.73 -2.70 1.41
N SER A 51 -16.54 -2.04 0.26
CA SER A 51 -15.90 -2.67 -0.91
C SER A 51 -14.39 -2.89 -0.74
N LYS A 52 -13.80 -2.35 0.32
CA LYS A 52 -12.36 -2.46 0.63
C LYS A 52 -12.06 -3.58 1.62
N GLU A 53 -13.09 -4.16 2.24
CA GLU A 53 -12.97 -5.27 3.19
C GLU A 53 -12.82 -6.59 2.43
N SER A 54 -11.66 -7.24 2.52
CA SER A 54 -11.39 -8.53 1.88
C SER A 54 -10.92 -9.60 2.87
N THR A 55 -11.00 -10.86 2.45
CA THR A 55 -10.41 -11.96 3.24
C THR A 55 -8.89 -11.96 3.06
N GLN A 56 -8.45 -11.78 1.82
CA GLN A 56 -7.04 -11.73 1.42
C GLN A 56 -6.84 -10.57 0.44
N LEU A 57 -5.66 -9.96 0.47
CA LEU A 57 -5.32 -8.92 -0.50
C LEU A 57 -5.36 -9.46 -1.94
N GLY A 58 -5.84 -8.63 -2.85
CA GLY A 58 -6.00 -8.97 -4.26
C GLY A 58 -7.43 -9.31 -4.67
N GLU A 59 -8.39 -9.39 -3.74
CA GLU A 59 -9.79 -9.70 -4.07
C GLU A 59 -10.47 -8.49 -4.71
N HIS A 60 -10.24 -7.30 -4.15
CA HIS A 60 -10.86 -6.05 -4.60
C HIS A 60 -9.86 -5.09 -5.25
N TYR A 61 -8.56 -5.24 -4.98
CA TYR A 61 -7.53 -4.38 -5.55
C TYR A 61 -6.36 -5.19 -6.14
N GLY A 62 -6.20 -5.11 -7.47
CA GLY A 62 -5.45 -6.12 -8.24
C GLY A 62 -3.92 -6.02 -8.24
N TYR A 63 -3.33 -5.02 -7.59
CA TYR A 63 -1.88 -4.79 -7.64
C TYR A 63 -1.37 -4.07 -6.40
N ILE A 64 -0.07 -4.17 -6.12
CA ILE A 64 0.62 -3.38 -5.09
C ILE A 64 1.39 -2.26 -5.78
N PRO A 65 1.09 -0.99 -5.48
CA PRO A 65 1.87 0.15 -5.96
C PRO A 65 3.27 0.14 -5.33
N ILE A 66 4.31 0.40 -6.12
CA ILE A 66 5.70 0.47 -5.65
C ILE A 66 6.31 1.75 -6.20
N GLU A 67 6.68 2.67 -5.31
CA GLU A 67 7.38 3.90 -5.68
C GLU A 67 8.86 3.59 -5.92
N VAL A 68 9.39 4.04 -7.04
CA VAL A 68 10.78 3.76 -7.46
C VAL A 68 11.45 5.00 -8.01
N LEU A 69 12.76 5.10 -7.80
CA LEU A 69 13.59 6.11 -8.46
C LEU A 69 13.44 5.96 -9.98
N PRO A 70 13.29 7.06 -10.74
CA PRO A 70 13.16 6.99 -12.20
C PRO A 70 14.30 6.22 -12.88
N PHE A 71 15.52 6.38 -12.37
CA PHE A 71 16.71 5.68 -12.85
C PHE A 71 16.66 4.15 -12.64
N ALA A 72 15.99 3.70 -11.57
CA ALA A 72 15.90 2.29 -11.23
C ALA A 72 14.71 1.57 -11.90
N ALA A 73 13.74 2.32 -12.45
CA ALA A 73 12.47 1.77 -12.90
C ALA A 73 12.61 0.58 -13.86
N SER A 74 13.47 0.67 -14.89
CA SER A 74 13.68 -0.44 -15.82
C SER A 74 14.33 -1.66 -15.16
N SER A 75 15.17 -1.46 -14.13
CA SER A 75 15.77 -2.56 -13.38
C SER A 75 14.70 -3.27 -12.54
N VAL A 76 13.95 -2.50 -11.75
CA VAL A 76 12.91 -3.03 -10.86
C VAL A 76 11.79 -3.72 -11.64
N LEU A 77 11.34 -3.15 -12.77
CA LEU A 77 10.36 -3.78 -13.67
C LEU A 77 10.77 -5.19 -14.13
N ARG A 78 12.07 -5.41 -14.35
CA ARG A 78 12.60 -6.70 -14.80
C ARG A 78 12.85 -7.67 -13.65
N SER A 79 13.33 -7.19 -12.50
CA SER A 79 13.71 -8.05 -11.38
C SER A 79 12.50 -8.49 -10.56
N LEU A 80 11.52 -7.62 -10.36
CA LEU A 80 10.41 -7.87 -9.44
C LEU A 80 9.59 -9.12 -9.81
N PRO A 81 9.16 -9.34 -11.07
CA PRO A 81 8.51 -10.60 -11.45
C PRO A 81 9.40 -11.83 -11.33
N ARG A 82 10.74 -11.68 -11.39
CA ARG A 82 11.68 -12.80 -11.26
C ARG A 82 11.85 -13.23 -9.81
N THR A 83 11.81 -12.29 -8.87
CA THR A 83 11.99 -12.56 -7.44
C THR A 83 10.67 -12.92 -6.76
N GLU A 84 9.58 -12.23 -7.10
CA GLU A 84 8.29 -12.36 -6.41
C GLU A 84 7.17 -13.01 -7.25
N GLY A 85 7.43 -13.27 -8.55
CA GLY A 85 6.43 -13.77 -9.49
C GLY A 85 5.45 -12.68 -9.96
N GLY A 86 4.41 -13.09 -10.70
CA GLY A 86 3.40 -12.15 -11.20
C GLY A 86 3.90 -11.27 -12.35
N THR A 87 3.34 -10.08 -12.48
CA THR A 87 3.67 -9.09 -13.53
C THR A 87 3.85 -7.71 -12.94
N ALA A 88 4.69 -6.89 -13.56
CA ALA A 88 4.98 -5.52 -13.13
C ALA A 88 4.84 -4.57 -14.32
N GLN A 89 4.17 -3.44 -14.10
CA GLN A 89 3.93 -2.44 -15.14
C GLN A 89 4.21 -1.03 -14.63
N LEU A 90 4.81 -0.19 -15.46
CA LEU A 90 4.99 1.22 -15.13
C LEU A 90 3.62 1.91 -15.19
N ARG A 91 3.22 2.60 -14.13
CA ARG A 91 1.94 3.31 -14.10
C ARG A 91 1.99 4.50 -15.05
N MET A 92 1.12 4.50 -16.05
CA MET A 92 1.02 5.55 -17.05
C MET A 92 0.01 6.62 -16.64
N ALA A 93 0.32 7.89 -16.89
CA ALA A 93 -0.60 8.97 -16.58
C ALA A 93 -1.75 9.01 -17.60
N VAL A 94 -2.97 9.30 -17.12
CA VAL A 94 -4.17 9.38 -17.98
C VAL A 94 -4.29 10.75 -18.67
N LYS A 95 -3.90 11.83 -17.97
CA LYS A 95 -4.09 13.22 -18.43
C LYS A 95 -2.84 13.84 -19.07
N LYS A 96 -1.72 13.12 -19.15
CA LYS A 96 -0.47 13.57 -19.78
C LYS A 96 0.29 12.38 -20.38
N CYS A 97 1.15 12.64 -21.36
CA CYS A 97 2.05 11.61 -21.90
C CYS A 97 3.12 11.24 -20.88
N GLY A 98 3.41 9.94 -20.78
CA GLY A 98 4.46 9.40 -19.93
C GLY A 98 3.97 8.81 -18.60
N PRO A 99 4.90 8.36 -17.75
CA PRO A 99 4.58 7.75 -16.46
C PRO A 99 3.98 8.75 -15.47
N VAL A 100 3.25 8.23 -14.49
CA VAL A 100 2.87 8.97 -13.29
C VAL A 100 4.14 9.40 -12.56
N LEU A 101 4.17 10.67 -12.15
CA LEU A 101 5.19 11.21 -11.25
C LEU A 101 4.52 11.39 -9.89
N THR A 102 5.12 10.83 -8.84
CA THR A 102 4.72 11.12 -7.47
C THR A 102 5.11 12.53 -7.08
N ASP A 103 4.59 13.03 -5.96
CA ASP A 103 5.02 14.30 -5.39
C ASP A 103 6.52 14.33 -5.02
N ASN A 104 7.17 13.17 -4.93
CA ASN A 104 8.59 13.03 -4.68
C ASN A 104 9.41 12.91 -5.98
N ASN A 105 8.79 13.17 -7.14
CA ASN A 105 9.36 13.04 -8.48
C ASN A 105 9.83 11.62 -8.84
N ASN A 106 9.22 10.61 -8.23
CA ASN A 106 9.48 9.20 -8.52
C ASN A 106 8.44 8.62 -9.47
N TYR A 107 8.70 7.42 -9.99
CA TYR A 107 7.73 6.64 -10.73
C TYR A 107 7.01 5.64 -9.84
N ILE A 108 5.88 5.12 -10.33
CA ILE A 108 5.15 4.03 -9.70
C ILE A 108 5.16 2.82 -10.62
N ILE A 109 5.52 1.67 -10.07
CA ILE A 109 5.33 0.36 -10.67
C ILE A 109 4.15 -0.32 -9.99
N ASP A 110 3.18 -0.78 -10.77
CA ASP A 110 2.07 -1.60 -10.30
C ASP A 110 2.46 -3.07 -10.43
N TRP A 111 2.57 -3.76 -9.30
CA TRP A 111 2.89 -5.18 -9.24
C TRP A 111 1.64 -6.02 -9.01
N THR A 112 1.23 -6.74 -10.04
CA THR A 112 0.12 -7.70 -10.00
C THR A 112 0.67 -9.08 -9.64
N PHE A 113 0.36 -9.54 -8.44
CA PHE A 113 0.80 -10.82 -7.90
C PHE A 113 -0.17 -11.98 -8.24
N GLU A 114 0.33 -13.22 -8.21
CA GLU A 114 -0.47 -14.43 -8.51
C GLU A 114 -1.40 -14.83 -7.36
N LYS A 115 -2.70 -14.56 -7.45
CA LYS A 115 -3.66 -14.75 -6.33
C LYS A 115 -3.69 -16.17 -5.71
N ASN A 116 -3.34 -17.21 -6.46
CA ASN A 116 -3.48 -18.62 -6.04
C ASN A 116 -2.32 -19.17 -5.17
N LYS A 117 -1.45 -18.30 -4.65
CA LYS A 117 -0.29 -18.70 -3.83
C LYS A 117 -0.39 -18.08 -2.44
N PRO A 118 -0.16 -18.87 -1.36
CA PRO A 118 0.02 -18.31 -0.03
C PRO A 118 1.16 -17.29 -0.02
N ARG A 119 1.01 -16.21 0.75
CA ARG A 119 1.98 -15.13 0.83
C ARG A 119 2.27 -14.79 2.27
N ASP A 120 3.55 -14.60 2.54
CA ASP A 120 3.99 -13.86 3.71
C ASP A 120 4.24 -12.42 3.27
N TRP A 121 3.28 -11.53 3.56
CA TRP A 121 3.38 -10.12 3.19
C TRP A 121 4.56 -9.42 3.86
N LYS A 122 4.97 -9.84 5.07
CA LYS A 122 6.11 -9.23 5.77
C LYS A 122 7.41 -9.57 5.04
N GLU A 123 7.59 -10.83 4.67
CA GLU A 123 8.76 -11.28 3.92
C GLU A 123 8.82 -10.68 2.51
N ILE A 124 7.68 -10.61 1.82
CA ILE A 124 7.58 -9.95 0.50
C ILE A 124 7.94 -8.47 0.63
N GLN A 125 7.35 -7.77 1.62
CA GLN A 125 7.64 -6.36 1.89
C GLN A 125 9.14 -6.14 2.11
N LEU A 126 9.76 -6.97 2.95
CA LEU A 126 11.18 -6.87 3.26
C LEU A 126 12.05 -7.05 2.02
N ARG A 127 11.76 -8.04 1.16
CA ARG A 127 12.52 -8.27 -0.07
C ARG A 127 12.36 -7.14 -1.08
N ILE A 128 11.13 -6.66 -1.29
CA ILE A 128 10.87 -5.57 -2.24
C ILE A 128 11.51 -4.28 -1.74
N ALA A 129 11.33 -3.92 -0.47
CA ALA A 129 11.91 -2.70 0.11
C ALA A 129 13.45 -2.70 0.08
N ASN A 130 14.09 -3.87 0.16
CA ASN A 130 15.54 -4.01 0.05
C ASN A 130 16.07 -3.99 -1.40
N THR A 131 15.20 -3.88 -2.41
CA THR A 131 15.64 -3.81 -3.81
C THR A 131 16.18 -2.41 -4.14
N PRO A 132 17.42 -2.27 -4.65
CA PRO A 132 18.00 -0.97 -4.96
C PRO A 132 17.12 -0.12 -5.89
N GLY A 133 16.80 1.09 -5.43
CA GLY A 133 15.97 2.06 -6.14
C GLY A 133 14.46 1.92 -5.94
N VAL A 134 14.01 0.92 -5.16
CA VAL A 134 12.70 0.99 -4.52
C VAL A 134 12.76 2.04 -3.42
N VAL A 135 11.78 2.93 -3.42
CA VAL A 135 11.63 3.99 -2.43
C VAL A 135 10.68 3.54 -1.33
N GLU A 136 9.51 3.03 -1.70
CA GLU A 136 8.52 2.48 -0.77
C GLU A 136 7.48 1.62 -1.51
N THR A 137 6.71 0.80 -0.79
CA THR A 137 5.63 -0.03 -1.31
C THR A 137 4.26 0.42 -0.77
N GLY A 138 3.20 -0.02 -1.43
CA GLY A 138 1.82 0.13 -0.98
C GLY A 138 1.40 -0.81 0.16
N LEU A 139 2.31 -1.63 0.71
CA LEU A 139 1.98 -2.58 1.79
C LEU A 139 2.12 -1.92 3.16
N PHE A 140 1.03 -1.87 3.92
CA PHE A 140 1.02 -1.42 5.31
C PHE A 140 0.67 -2.62 6.19
N ILE A 141 1.66 -3.12 6.93
CA ILE A 141 1.57 -4.42 7.62
C ILE A 141 1.78 -4.22 9.11
N GLY A 142 0.83 -4.67 9.93
CA GLY A 142 0.96 -4.68 11.40
C GLY A 142 0.99 -3.28 12.03
N VAL A 143 0.49 -2.27 11.31
CA VAL A 143 0.47 -0.86 11.75
C VAL A 143 -0.92 -0.34 12.09
N VAL A 144 -1.97 -1.08 11.73
CA VAL A 144 -3.36 -0.66 11.94
C VAL A 144 -3.76 -0.92 13.38
N ASP A 145 -4.43 0.05 13.99
CA ASP A 145 -4.99 -0.11 15.33
C ASP A 145 -6.47 -0.44 15.30
N LYS A 146 -7.19 0.23 14.39
CA LYS A 146 -8.62 0.05 14.21
C LYS A 146 -9.00 0.37 12.77
N VAL A 147 -9.95 -0.39 12.24
CA VAL A 147 -10.55 -0.14 10.93
C VAL A 147 -12.06 0.08 11.07
N TYR A 148 -12.56 0.98 10.24
CA TYR A 148 -13.96 1.34 10.13
C TYR A 148 -14.42 1.09 8.68
N PHE A 149 -15.38 0.19 8.49
CA PHE A 149 -16.00 -0.06 7.19
C PHE A 149 -17.41 0.52 7.15
N ALA A 150 -17.64 1.49 6.26
CA ALA A 150 -18.95 2.07 6.01
C ALA A 150 -19.73 1.24 4.97
N TYR A 151 -20.94 0.80 5.33
CA TYR A 151 -21.82 0.02 4.47
C TYR A 151 -22.89 0.91 3.80
N PRO A 152 -23.42 0.53 2.62
CA PRO A 152 -24.40 1.35 1.89
C PRO A 152 -25.70 1.65 2.64
N ASP A 153 -26.04 0.84 3.65
CA ASP A 153 -27.22 1.02 4.52
C ASP A 153 -26.99 2.03 5.66
N GLY A 154 -25.82 2.64 5.73
CA GLY A 154 -25.43 3.59 6.76
C GLY A 154 -24.82 2.95 8.01
N ASN A 155 -24.73 1.62 8.07
CA ASN A 155 -24.05 0.94 9.17
C ASN A 155 -22.53 1.08 9.06
N VAL A 156 -21.85 1.11 10.21
CA VAL A 156 -20.39 1.11 10.30
C VAL A 156 -19.94 -0.10 11.09
N LYS A 157 -19.09 -0.93 10.49
CA LYS A 157 -18.40 -2.03 11.17
C LYS A 157 -17.07 -1.51 11.72
N GLU A 158 -16.90 -1.63 13.02
CA GLU A 158 -15.69 -1.22 13.72
C GLU A 158 -14.90 -2.44 14.20
N ILE A 159 -13.60 -2.51 13.90
CA ILE A 159 -12.78 -3.67 14.25
C ILE A 159 -11.45 -3.20 14.86
N ASP A 160 -11.20 -3.59 16.11
CA ASP A 160 -9.91 -3.36 16.78
C ASP A 160 -8.87 -4.39 16.31
N ALA A 161 -7.81 -3.92 15.63
CA ALA A 161 -6.78 -4.79 15.07
C ALA A 161 -5.85 -5.38 16.15
N ARG A 162 -5.53 -4.59 17.18
CA ARG A 162 -4.65 -5.01 18.30
C ARG A 162 -5.24 -6.11 19.18
N LYS A 163 -6.54 -6.42 19.10
CA LYS A 163 -7.17 -7.47 19.90
C LYS A 163 -7.04 -8.87 19.28
N LYS A 164 -6.48 -8.99 18.06
CA LYS A 164 -6.23 -10.27 17.38
C LYS A 164 -4.81 -10.83 17.59
N HIS A 165 -3.97 -10.19 18.42
CA HIS A 165 -2.63 -10.66 18.77
C HIS A 165 -2.51 -10.96 20.26
#